data_AF-A0A1G5IT69-F1
#
_entry.id   AF-A0A1G5IT69-F1
#
_cell.length_a   1.000
_cell.length_b   1.000
_cell.length_c   1.000
_cell.angle_alpha   90.00
_cell.angle_beta   90.00
_cell.angle_gamma   90.00
#
_symmetry.space_group_name_H-M   'P 1'
#
loop_
_entity.id
_entity.type
_entity.pdbx_description
1 polymer ?
#
loop_
_entity_poly.entity_id
_entity_poly.type
_entity_poly.pdbx_seq_one_letter_code
_entity_poly.pdbx_strand_id
1 'polypeptide(L)' 'MADLDNKPGATQGTMDVSHQKKTFAGFLRWAMWVTGLSLAVLIFLALANS' A
#
# COMPACT_ATOMS: atom_id res chain seq x y z
N MET A 1 23.87 -0.04 21.51
CA MET A 1 22.66 0.68 21.05
C MET A 1 21.40 -0.20 21.08
N ALA A 2 21.37 -1.29 21.87
CA ALA A 2 20.28 -2.27 21.88
C ALA A 2 19.43 -2.25 23.18
N ASP A 3 19.54 -1.21 24.00
CA ASP A 3 18.96 -1.18 25.37
C ASP A 3 17.84 -0.14 25.56
N LEU A 4 17.44 0.58 24.50
CA LEU A 4 16.41 1.63 24.60
C LEU A 4 14.96 1.10 24.48
N ASP A 5 14.79 -0.22 24.31
CA ASP A 5 13.48 -0.88 24.11
C ASP A 5 13.08 -1.81 25.26
N ASN A 6 13.67 -1.63 26.44
CA ASN A 6 13.23 -2.29 27.67
C ASN A 6 12.39 -1.31 28.51
N LYS A 7 11.27 -0.83 27.96
CA LYS A 7 10.22 -0.22 28.80
C LYS A 7 9.37 -1.37 29.37
N PRO A 8 9.21 -1.50 30.70
CA PRO A 8 8.52 -2.63 31.35
C PRO A 8 6.99 -2.70 31.09
N GLY A 9 6.48 -2.03 30.06
CA GLY A 9 5.05 -2.02 29.72
C GLY A 9 4.71 -2.06 28.23
N ALA A 10 5.70 -2.05 27.32
CA ALA A 10 5.44 -2.14 25.88
C ALA A 10 5.88 -3.52 25.36
N THR A 11 4.92 -4.39 25.05
CA THR A 11 5.22 -5.71 24.45
C THR A 11 5.34 -5.54 22.95
N GLN A 12 6.49 -5.90 22.38
CA GLN A 12 6.68 -5.83 20.94
C GLN A 12 5.66 -6.71 20.19
N GLY A 13 5.15 -6.23 19.07
CA GLY A 13 4.20 -6.96 18.22
C GLY A 13 2.74 -6.97 18.72
N THR A 14 2.45 -6.40 19.89
CA THR A 14 1.07 -6.30 20.40
C THR A 14 0.37 -5.00 20.00
N MET A 15 1.00 -4.17 19.18
CA MET A 15 0.38 -2.95 18.66
C MET A 15 -0.79 -3.30 17.74
N ASP A 16 -1.92 -2.63 17.90
CA ASP A 16 -3.05 -2.77 16.97
C ASP A 16 -2.64 -2.27 15.57
N VAL A 17 -2.76 -3.18 14.60
CA VAL A 17 -2.41 -2.95 13.19
C VAL A 17 -3.63 -2.79 12.28
N SER A 18 -4.84 -2.65 12.86
CA SER A 18 -6.09 -2.61 12.11
C SER A 18 -6.13 -1.45 11.10
N HIS A 19 -5.58 -0.29 11.48
CA HIS A 19 -5.54 0.89 10.62
C HIS A 19 -4.60 0.69 9.41
N GLN A 20 -3.42 0.14 9.65
CA GLN A 20 -2.40 -0.13 8.63
C GLN A 20 -2.91 -1.18 7.63
N LYS A 21 -3.57 -2.23 8.11
CA LYS A 21 -4.22 -3.24 7.24
C LYS A 21 -5.29 -2.62 6.35
N LYS A 22 -6.13 -1.74 6.90
CA LYS A 22 -7.16 -1.02 6.12
C LYS A 22 -6.54 -0.13 5.04
N THR A 23 -5.48 0.61 5.40
CA THR A 23 -4.75 1.44 4.44
C THR A 23 -4.11 0.60 3.34
N PHE A 24 -3.49 -0.53 3.67
CA PHE A 24 -2.89 -1.42 2.68
C PHE A 24 -3.92 -1.98 1.70
N ALA A 25 -5.09 -2.41 2.20
CA ALA A 25 -6.18 -2.86 1.33
C ALA A 25 -6.67 -1.73 0.40
N GLY A 26 -6.78 -0.50 0.92
CA GLY A 26 -7.10 0.68 0.14
C GLY A 26 -6.05 0.98 -0.93
N PHE A 27 -4.77 0.89 -0.57
CA PHE A 27 -3.64 1.08 -1.48
C PHE A 27 -3.65 0.08 -2.62
N LEU A 28 -3.84 -1.22 -2.34
CA LEU A 28 -3.92 -2.24 -3.38
C LEU A 28 -5.07 -1.99 -4.35
N ARG A 29 -6.24 -1.58 -3.84
CA ARG A 29 -7.37 -1.24 -4.69
C ARG A 29 -7.03 -0.07 -5.60
N TRP A 30 -6.42 0.98 -5.06
CA TRP A 30 -6.03 2.15 -5.85
C TRP A 30 -4.95 1.81 -6.88
N ALA A 31 -3.97 0.99 -6.52
CA ALA A 31 -2.92 0.51 -7.42
C ALA A 31 -3.52 -0.24 -8.62
N MET A 32 -4.50 -1.13 -8.41
CA MET A 32 -5.20 -1.82 -9.51
C MET A 32 -5.87 -0.84 -10.48
N TRP A 33 -6.53 0.20 -9.96
CA TRP A 33 -7.16 1.23 -10.80
C TRP A 33 -6.12 2.01 -11.62
N VAL A 34 -5.01 2.42 -11.01
CA VAL A 34 -3.94 3.15 -11.69
C VAL A 34 -3.30 2.30 -12.78
N THR A 35 -3.01 1.02 -12.49
CA THR A 35 -2.47 0.09 -13.49
C THR A 35 -3.43 -0.10 -14.65
N GLY A 36 -4.72 -0.34 -14.37
CA GLY A 36 -5.74 -0.50 -15.41
C GLY A 36 -5.91 0.75 -16.28
N LEU A 37 -5.93 1.93 -15.68
CA LEU A 37 -6.05 3.20 -16.39
C LEU A 37 -4.81 3.50 -17.23
N SER A 38 -3.62 3.21 -16.71
CA SER A 38 -2.37 3.35 -17.47
C SER A 38 -2.37 2.47 -18.72
N LEU A 39 -2.77 1.20 -18.59
CA LEU A 39 -2.88 0.30 -19.74
C LEU A 39 -3.95 0.76 -20.74
N ALA A 40 -5.12 1.21 -20.26
CA ALA A 40 -6.18 1.72 -21.11
C ALA A 40 -5.70 2.92 -21.95
N VAL A 41 -4.96 3.85 -21.35
CA VAL A 41 -4.37 4.98 -22.07
C VAL A 41 -3.34 4.52 -23.10
N LEU A 42 -2.46 3.56 -22.76
CA LEU A 42 -1.48 3.03 -23.71
C LEU A 42 -2.14 2.35 -24.91
N ILE A 43 -3.19 1.56 -24.68
CA ILE A 43 -3.95 0.91 -25.77
C ILE A 43 -4.66 1.96 -26.62
N PHE A 44 -5.32 2.94 -25.99
CA PHE A 44 -5.99 4.03 -26.71
C PHE A 44 -5.00 4.81 -27.57
N LEU A 45 -3.85 5.18 -27.02
CA LEU A 45 -2.80 5.88 -27.75
C LEU A 45 -2.31 5.06 -28.94
N ALA A 46 -2.10 3.76 -28.75
CA ALA A 46 -1.68 2.87 -29.84
C ALA A 46 -2.73 2.80 -30.96
N LEU A 47 -4.04 2.75 -30.65
CA LEU A 47 -5.10 2.68 -31.65
C LEU A 47 -5.39 4.03 -32.33
N ALA A 48 -5.24 5.13 -31.60
CA ALA A 48 -5.54 6.47 -32.11
C ALA A 48 -4.37 7.09 -32.87
N ASN A 49 -3.13 6.67 -32.58
CA ASN A 49 -1.90 7.17 -33.17
C ASN A 49 -1.15 6.08 -33.98
N SER A 50 -1.82 4.98 -34.33
CA SER A 50 -1.35 4.05 -35.38
C SER A 50 -1.59 4.62 -36.76
#